data_AF-A0A2T3NRN9-F1
#
_entry.id   AF-A0A2T3NRN9-F1
#
_cell.length_a   1.000
_cell.length_b   1.000
_cell.length_c   1.000
_cell.angle_alpha   90.00
_cell.angle_beta   90.00
_cell.angle_gamma   90.00
#
_symmetry.space_group_name_H-M   'P 1'
#
loop_
_entity.id
_entity.type
_entity.pdbx_description
1 polymer ?
#
loop_
_entity_poly.entity_id
_entity_poly.type
_entity_poly.pdbx_seq_one_letter_code
_entity_poly.pdbx_strand_id
1 'polypeptide(L)'
;MTFDDVIGQVESMVGLELKSIRPGADITITKVDTESKRICLKTSKGKDRSRPFSELQRIWEALCESGYAHVDSVLNGSGSSRNQPETIIACLPQIEWFYLDGKKHLVIMPDNTHSLGQLRKMDVVAAEELKKKLEQAERNVENQEQVRIQTVVVSQDIATHSGILERQSGVSPCLLEQGVYEFVLAGSKALLVSDGVAPENLAVGTYVVLSGSPVINAPYKVVRIMEQRYFLQSLNGLNALYER
;
A
#
# COMPACT_ATOMS: atom_id res chain seq x y z
N MET A 1 4.24 -14.46 15.41
CA MET A 1 4.68 -15.72 14.78
C MET A 1 5.73 -15.36 13.74
N THR A 2 6.91 -15.96 13.83
CA THR A 2 8.04 -15.75 12.90
C THR A 2 7.89 -16.62 11.65
N PHE A 3 8.69 -16.37 10.61
CA PHE A 3 8.71 -17.24 9.44
C PHE A 3 9.27 -18.64 9.76
N ASP A 4 10.19 -18.77 10.72
CA ASP A 4 10.70 -20.07 11.14
C ASP A 4 9.60 -20.93 11.79
N ASP A 5 8.67 -20.30 12.54
CA ASP A 5 7.49 -21.00 13.06
C ASP A 5 6.60 -21.52 11.91
N VAL A 6 6.48 -20.77 10.81
CA VAL A 6 5.75 -21.21 9.61
C VAL A 6 6.42 -22.43 9.01
N ILE A 7 7.75 -22.42 8.87
CA ILE A 7 8.50 -23.57 8.36
C ILE A 7 8.32 -24.80 9.26
N GLY A 8 8.30 -24.63 10.59
CA GLY A 8 8.01 -25.72 11.52
C GLY A 8 6.61 -26.31 11.36
N GLN A 9 5.60 -25.48 11.07
CA GLN A 9 4.26 -25.96 10.72
C GLN A 9 4.25 -26.71 9.37
N VAL A 10 4.99 -26.21 8.38
CA VAL A 10 5.13 -26.85 7.06
C VAL A 10 5.84 -28.21 7.18
N GLU A 11 6.83 -28.33 8.04
CA GLU A 11 7.50 -29.60 8.35
C GLU A 11 6.53 -30.59 8.98
N SER A 12 5.65 -30.12 9.87
CA SER A 12 4.57 -30.93 10.46
C SER A 12 3.49 -31.35 9.44
N MET A 13 3.47 -30.76 8.24
CA MET A 13 2.60 -31.16 7.12
C MET A 13 3.23 -32.20 6.19
N VAL A 14 4.48 -32.61 6.40
CA VAL A 14 5.15 -33.62 5.58
C VAL A 14 4.35 -34.93 5.59
N GLY A 15 4.09 -35.47 4.39
CA GLY A 15 3.29 -36.68 4.19
C GLY A 15 1.78 -36.44 4.09
N LEU A 16 1.28 -35.24 4.41
CA LEU A 16 -0.14 -34.90 4.24
C LEU A 16 -0.43 -34.54 2.78
N GLU A 17 -1.60 -34.96 2.29
CA GLU A 17 -2.16 -34.47 1.03
C GLU A 17 -2.87 -33.13 1.28
N LEU A 18 -2.31 -32.06 0.73
CA LEU A 18 -2.82 -30.71 0.85
C LEU A 18 -3.79 -30.42 -0.30
N LYS A 19 -5.03 -30.07 0.06
CA LYS A 19 -6.07 -29.68 -0.90
C LYS A 19 -5.78 -28.29 -1.44
N SER A 20 -5.78 -28.18 -2.77
CA SER A 20 -5.55 -26.89 -3.43
C SER A 20 -6.85 -26.12 -3.60
N ILE A 21 -6.77 -24.79 -3.50
CA ILE A 21 -7.88 -23.90 -3.86
C ILE A 21 -8.29 -24.12 -5.32
N ARG A 22 -7.33 -24.43 -6.20
CA ARG A 22 -7.63 -24.84 -7.57
C ARG A 22 -7.95 -26.33 -7.61
N PRO A 23 -9.17 -26.72 -8.03
CA PRO A 23 -9.53 -28.14 -8.13
C PRO A 23 -8.55 -28.95 -9.00
N GLY A 24 -8.15 -30.12 -8.51
CA GLY A 24 -7.26 -31.06 -9.20
C GLY A 24 -5.76 -30.71 -9.14
N ALA A 25 -5.38 -29.66 -8.41
CA ALA A 25 -4.00 -29.21 -8.27
C ALA A 25 -3.40 -29.50 -6.87
N ASP A 26 -3.95 -30.50 -6.18
CA ASP A 26 -3.50 -30.99 -4.87
C ASP A 26 -2.01 -31.40 -4.91
N ILE A 27 -1.37 -31.30 -3.74
CA ILE A 27 0.05 -31.60 -3.58
C ILE A 27 0.29 -32.38 -2.28
N THR A 28 1.37 -33.15 -2.25
CA THR A 28 1.87 -33.80 -1.02
C THR A 28 3.26 -33.27 -0.75
N ILE A 29 3.51 -32.76 0.45
CA ILE A 29 4.85 -32.35 0.87
C ILE A 29 5.65 -33.62 1.17
N THR A 30 6.78 -33.80 0.49
CA THR A 30 7.62 -34.99 0.66
C THR A 30 8.78 -34.75 1.60
N LYS A 31 9.33 -33.53 1.63
CA LYS A 31 10.44 -33.15 2.50
C LYS A 31 10.52 -31.63 2.64
N VAL A 32 10.86 -31.15 3.83
CA VAL A 32 11.38 -29.80 4.05
C VAL A 32 12.90 -29.88 4.18
N ASP A 33 13.61 -29.19 3.31
CA ASP A 33 15.07 -29.19 3.23
C ASP A 33 15.58 -27.84 3.74
N THR A 34 15.93 -27.79 5.02
CA THR A 34 16.36 -26.56 5.71
C THR A 34 17.74 -26.11 5.26
N GLU A 35 18.63 -27.03 4.88
CA GLU A 35 19.98 -26.73 4.37
C GLU A 35 19.91 -25.95 3.05
N SER A 36 19.16 -26.47 2.08
CA SER A 36 18.98 -25.83 0.77
C SER A 36 17.86 -24.78 0.75
N LYS A 37 17.14 -24.60 1.86
CA LYS A 37 15.97 -23.72 2.02
C LYS A 37 14.89 -23.99 0.97
N ARG A 38 14.50 -25.25 0.81
CA ARG A 38 13.50 -25.70 -0.16
C ARG A 38 12.47 -26.64 0.44
N ILE A 39 11.27 -26.61 -0.13
CA ILE A 39 10.21 -27.57 0.14
C ILE A 39 10.08 -28.47 -1.09
N CYS A 40 10.28 -29.76 -0.90
CA CYS A 40 10.06 -30.78 -1.91
C CYS A 40 8.62 -31.28 -1.81
N LEU A 41 7.97 -31.41 -2.96
CA LEU A 41 6.57 -31.82 -3.04
C LEU A 41 6.31 -32.66 -4.29
N LYS A 42 5.26 -33.47 -4.22
CA LYS A 42 4.73 -34.24 -5.33
C LYS A 42 3.38 -33.68 -5.72
N THR A 43 3.17 -33.47 -7.01
CA THR A 43 1.87 -33.04 -7.54
C THR A 43 0.88 -34.20 -7.61
N SER A 44 -0.42 -33.91 -7.68
CA SER A 44 -1.48 -34.90 -7.95
C SER A 44 -1.21 -35.80 -9.17
N LYS A 45 -0.43 -35.30 -10.15
CA LYS A 45 0.01 -36.06 -11.34
C LYS A 45 1.27 -36.90 -11.12
N GLY A 46 1.72 -37.03 -9.87
CA GLY A 46 2.90 -37.78 -9.48
C GLY A 46 4.25 -37.12 -9.82
N LYS A 47 4.28 -35.87 -10.27
CA LYS A 47 5.53 -35.17 -10.62
C LYS A 47 6.17 -34.55 -9.39
N ASP A 48 7.46 -34.79 -9.21
CA ASP A 48 8.27 -34.14 -8.18
C ASP A 48 8.62 -32.70 -8.58
N ARG A 49 8.54 -31.82 -7.58
CA ARG A 49 8.78 -30.38 -7.67
C ARG A 49 9.43 -29.89 -6.39
N SER A 50 10.08 -28.74 -6.46
CA SER A 50 10.60 -28.06 -5.28
C SER A 50 10.31 -26.56 -5.33
N ARG A 51 10.08 -25.97 -4.15
CA ARG A 51 9.81 -24.54 -3.97
C ARG A 51 10.80 -23.92 -3.00
N PRO A 52 11.41 -22.76 -3.31
CA PRO A 52 12.28 -22.09 -2.36
C PRO A 52 11.48 -21.49 -1.20
N PHE A 53 12.09 -21.41 -0.01
CA PHE A 53 11.49 -20.75 1.14
C PHE A 53 11.16 -19.28 0.86
N SER A 54 11.93 -18.60 0.01
CA SER A 54 11.69 -17.20 -0.35
C SER A 54 10.32 -16.95 -0.99
N GLU A 55 9.73 -17.93 -1.69
CA GLU A 55 8.36 -17.79 -2.20
C GLU A 55 7.34 -17.77 -1.05
N LEU A 56 7.48 -18.66 -0.08
CA LEU A 56 6.59 -18.72 1.08
C LEU A 56 6.79 -17.51 2.00
N GLN A 57 8.04 -17.10 2.20
CA GLN A 57 8.39 -15.94 3.02
C GLN A 57 7.73 -14.67 2.48
N ARG A 58 7.80 -14.41 1.18
CA ARG A 58 7.15 -13.26 0.56
C ARG A 58 5.63 -13.27 0.75
N ILE A 59 5.00 -14.44 0.64
CA ILE A 59 3.55 -14.57 0.88
C ILE A 59 3.23 -14.30 2.35
N TRP A 60 4.02 -14.86 3.28
CA TRP A 60 3.83 -14.68 4.71
C TRP A 60 4.05 -13.22 5.15
N GLU A 61 5.07 -12.56 4.62
CA GLU A 61 5.34 -11.14 4.89
C GLU A 61 4.20 -10.26 4.39
N ALA A 62 3.69 -10.50 3.16
CA ALA A 62 2.53 -9.78 2.64
C ALA A 62 1.28 -9.99 3.50
N LEU A 63 1.06 -11.21 4.00
CA LEU A 63 -0.03 -11.52 4.94
C LEU A 63 0.13 -10.80 6.28
N CYS A 64 1.36 -10.72 6.81
CA CYS A 64 1.63 -10.01 8.05
C CYS A 64 1.46 -8.49 7.92
N GLU A 65 1.80 -7.94 6.75
CA GLU A 65 1.73 -6.50 6.48
C GLU A 65 0.29 -6.04 6.23
N SER A 66 -0.44 -6.76 5.36
CA SER A 66 -1.76 -6.31 4.88
C SER A 66 -2.93 -7.08 5.48
N GLY A 67 -2.68 -8.21 6.14
CA GLY A 67 -3.73 -9.13 6.62
C GLY A 67 -4.31 -10.05 5.54
N TYR A 68 -4.02 -9.79 4.26
CA TYR A 68 -4.45 -10.60 3.12
C TYR A 68 -3.40 -10.55 2.00
N ALA A 69 -3.42 -11.53 1.11
CA ALA A 69 -2.48 -11.60 0.00
C ALA A 69 -3.08 -12.22 -1.26
N HIS A 70 -2.92 -11.53 -2.39
CA HIS A 70 -3.05 -12.12 -3.72
C HIS A 70 -1.71 -12.72 -4.15
N VAL A 71 -1.55 -14.04 -4.02
CA VAL A 71 -0.26 -14.72 -4.27
C VAL A 71 0.33 -14.42 -5.65
N ASP A 72 -0.54 -14.29 -6.65
CA ASP A 72 -0.14 -13.99 -8.03
C ASP A 72 0.54 -12.60 -8.16
N SER A 73 0.07 -11.60 -7.42
CA SER A 73 0.68 -10.26 -7.33
C SER A 73 1.97 -10.30 -6.51
N VAL A 74 1.93 -10.97 -5.34
CA VAL A 74 3.08 -11.07 -4.43
C VAL A 74 4.30 -11.71 -5.12
N LEU A 75 4.06 -12.69 -5.98
CA LEU A 75 5.12 -13.41 -6.70
C LEU A 75 5.42 -12.84 -8.11
N ASN A 76 4.90 -11.65 -8.45
CA ASN A 76 5.14 -10.95 -9.72
C ASN A 76 4.96 -11.83 -10.97
N GLY A 77 3.91 -12.66 -11.00
CA GLY A 77 3.64 -13.48 -12.17
C GLY A 77 4.65 -14.60 -12.45
N SER A 78 5.39 -15.09 -11.45
CA SER A 78 6.36 -16.19 -11.58
C SER A 78 5.74 -17.56 -11.97
N GLY A 79 5.31 -17.69 -13.23
CA GLY A 79 5.06 -18.96 -13.90
C GLY A 79 3.88 -19.82 -13.39
N SER A 80 3.69 -20.95 -14.07
CA SER A 80 2.51 -21.84 -13.98
C SER A 80 2.40 -22.65 -12.67
N SER A 81 3.31 -22.45 -11.71
CA SER A 81 3.40 -23.26 -10.49
C SER A 81 3.15 -22.52 -9.17
N ARG A 82 2.73 -21.26 -9.22
CA ARG A 82 2.34 -20.42 -8.05
C ARG A 82 1.29 -21.05 -7.14
N ASN A 83 0.47 -21.92 -7.70
CA ASN A 83 -0.50 -22.72 -6.96
C ASN A 83 0.14 -23.54 -5.83
N GLN A 84 1.41 -23.96 -5.98
CA GLN A 84 2.08 -24.81 -4.99
C GLN A 84 2.41 -24.05 -3.70
N PRO A 85 3.16 -22.93 -3.72
CA PRO A 85 3.38 -22.13 -2.52
C PRO A 85 2.06 -21.56 -1.96
N GLU A 86 1.10 -21.20 -2.82
CA GLU A 86 -0.25 -20.81 -2.37
C GLU A 86 -0.92 -21.92 -1.56
N THR A 87 -0.92 -23.16 -2.09
CA THR A 87 -1.57 -24.30 -1.41
C THR A 87 -0.90 -24.64 -0.09
N ILE A 88 0.43 -24.53 0.00
CA ILE A 88 1.15 -24.77 1.26
C ILE A 88 0.71 -23.76 2.34
N ILE A 89 0.70 -22.47 2.00
CA ILE A 89 0.31 -21.42 2.96
C ILE A 89 -1.19 -21.50 3.29
N ALA A 90 -2.04 -21.77 2.30
CA ALA A 90 -3.48 -21.88 2.48
C ALA A 90 -3.91 -23.04 3.38
N CYS A 91 -3.02 -24.01 3.64
CA CYS A 91 -3.30 -25.14 4.51
C CYS A 91 -2.80 -24.96 5.95
N LEU A 92 -2.29 -23.76 6.30
CA LEU A 92 -1.92 -23.42 7.67
C LEU A 92 -3.18 -23.08 8.49
N PRO A 93 -3.29 -23.52 9.77
CA PRO A 93 -4.49 -23.37 10.60
C PRO A 93 -5.12 -21.98 10.67
N GLN A 94 -4.29 -20.95 10.61
CA GLN A 94 -4.64 -19.54 10.73
C GLN A 94 -4.89 -18.86 9.38
N ILE A 95 -4.92 -19.60 8.28
CA ILE A 95 -5.11 -19.05 6.94
C ILE A 95 -6.44 -19.51 6.36
N GLU A 96 -7.32 -18.57 6.03
CA GLU A 96 -8.49 -18.84 5.20
C GLU A 96 -8.29 -18.26 3.80
N TRP A 97 -9.16 -18.65 2.86
CA TRP A 97 -9.16 -18.08 1.51
C TRP A 97 -10.54 -17.63 1.06
N PHE A 98 -10.59 -16.62 0.20
CA PHE A 98 -11.82 -16.10 -0.39
C PHE A 98 -11.59 -15.56 -1.80
N TYR A 99 -12.68 -15.12 -2.44
CA TYR A 99 -12.63 -14.40 -3.72
C TYR A 99 -12.91 -12.91 -3.50
N LEU A 100 -12.00 -12.08 -3.97
CA LEU A 100 -12.14 -10.63 -4.14
C LEU A 100 -11.97 -10.35 -5.63
N ASP A 101 -12.96 -9.73 -6.26
CA ASP A 101 -13.01 -9.40 -7.70
C ASP A 101 -12.66 -10.58 -8.62
N GLY A 102 -13.21 -11.76 -8.32
CA GLY A 102 -12.98 -12.99 -9.09
C GLY A 102 -11.58 -13.59 -8.92
N LYS A 103 -10.74 -13.01 -8.07
CA LYS A 103 -9.38 -13.45 -7.79
C LYS A 103 -9.27 -14.08 -6.39
N LYS A 104 -8.51 -15.17 -6.30
CA LYS A 104 -8.24 -15.86 -5.02
C LYS A 104 -7.34 -14.99 -4.15
N HIS A 105 -7.69 -14.90 -2.87
CA HIS A 105 -6.89 -14.23 -1.85
C HIS A 105 -6.78 -15.11 -0.62
N LEU A 106 -5.61 -15.11 0.00
CA LEU A 106 -5.37 -15.69 1.31
C LEU A 106 -5.58 -14.60 2.38
N VAL A 107 -6.07 -14.97 3.55
CA VAL A 107 -6.31 -14.08 4.68
C VAL A 107 -5.76 -14.70 5.94
N ILE A 108 -5.04 -13.91 6.74
CA ILE A 108 -4.59 -14.33 8.06
C ILE A 108 -5.68 -14.05 9.09
N MET A 109 -6.02 -15.08 9.86
CA MET A 109 -7.02 -15.04 10.91
C MET A 109 -6.33 -14.85 12.27
N PRO A 110 -6.98 -14.19 13.24
CA PRO A 110 -6.40 -13.98 14.58
C PRO A 110 -6.17 -15.30 15.34
N ASP A 111 -7.01 -16.30 15.08
CA ASP A 111 -6.96 -17.62 15.69
C ASP A 111 -6.87 -18.73 14.65
N ASN A 112 -6.47 -19.93 15.09
CA ASN A 112 -6.51 -21.13 14.26
C ASN A 112 -7.97 -21.49 13.95
N THR A 113 -8.35 -21.48 12.68
CA THR A 113 -9.72 -21.74 12.21
C THR A 113 -9.94 -23.18 11.74
N HIS A 114 -8.88 -23.92 11.40
CA HIS A 114 -8.98 -25.32 11.00
C HIS A 114 -7.73 -26.12 11.41
N SER A 115 -7.78 -27.44 11.22
CA SER A 115 -6.63 -28.29 11.52
C SER A 115 -5.49 -28.07 10.52
N LEU A 116 -4.26 -28.31 10.96
CA LEU A 116 -3.07 -28.25 10.10
C LEU A 116 -3.22 -29.18 8.89
N GLY A 117 -2.88 -28.68 7.70
CA GLY A 117 -2.98 -29.42 6.44
C GLY A 117 -4.37 -29.43 5.80
N GLN A 118 -5.37 -28.81 6.43
CA GLN A 118 -6.71 -28.63 5.86
C GLN A 118 -6.82 -27.28 5.16
N LEU A 119 -7.71 -27.17 4.17
CA LEU A 119 -8.03 -25.94 3.48
C LEU A 119 -9.40 -25.42 3.93
N ARG A 120 -9.50 -24.15 4.33
CA ARG A 120 -10.78 -23.54 4.72
C ARG A 120 -11.09 -22.30 3.88
N LYS A 121 -12.27 -22.32 3.24
CA LYS A 121 -12.84 -21.15 2.58
C LYS A 121 -13.54 -20.29 3.60
N MET A 122 -13.30 -18.99 3.56
CA MET A 122 -13.99 -18.00 4.40
C MET A 122 -15.50 -18.02 4.14
N ASP A 123 -16.27 -17.84 5.21
CA ASP A 123 -17.72 -17.70 5.12
C ASP A 123 -18.12 -16.48 4.28
N VAL A 124 -19.26 -16.56 3.59
CA VAL A 124 -19.74 -15.52 2.67
C VAL A 124 -19.95 -14.18 3.39
N VAL A 125 -20.44 -14.20 4.62
CA VAL A 125 -20.70 -12.97 5.40
C VAL A 125 -19.37 -12.32 5.79
N ALA A 126 -18.44 -13.10 6.36
CA ALA A 126 -17.11 -12.62 6.74
C ALA A 126 -16.32 -12.09 5.53
N ALA A 127 -16.41 -12.78 4.39
CA ALA A 127 -15.77 -12.34 3.15
C ALA A 127 -16.35 -11.00 2.67
N GLU A 128 -17.66 -10.80 2.75
CA GLU A 128 -18.32 -9.55 2.33
C GLU A 128 -17.98 -8.37 3.26
N GLU A 129 -17.89 -8.62 4.57
CA GLU A 129 -17.40 -7.61 5.53
C GLU A 129 -15.95 -7.22 5.26
N LEU A 130 -15.08 -8.20 4.97
CA LEU A 130 -13.68 -7.95 4.65
C LEU A 130 -13.56 -7.13 3.37
N LYS A 131 -14.29 -7.47 2.30
CA LYS A 131 -14.31 -6.67 1.05
C LYS A 131 -14.66 -5.21 1.32
N LYS A 132 -15.73 -4.95 2.08
CA LYS A 132 -16.14 -3.58 2.42
C LYS A 132 -15.05 -2.82 3.18
N LYS A 133 -14.34 -3.48 4.11
CA LYS A 133 -13.22 -2.87 4.82
C LYS A 133 -12.07 -2.53 3.88
N LEU A 134 -11.75 -3.41 2.94
CA LEU A 134 -10.70 -3.18 1.95
C LEU A 134 -11.06 -2.04 0.99
N GLU A 135 -12.29 -2.02 0.47
CA GLU A 135 -12.78 -0.91 -0.36
C GLU A 135 -12.77 0.43 0.39
N GLN A 136 -13.10 0.42 1.69
CA GLN A 136 -13.01 1.63 2.52
C GLN A 136 -11.56 2.05 2.77
N ALA A 137 -10.66 1.10 3.01
CA ALA A 137 -9.24 1.38 3.18
C ALA A 137 -8.63 1.95 1.88
N GLU A 138 -8.95 1.38 0.72
CA GLU A 138 -8.55 1.88 -0.59
C GLU A 138 -9.08 3.30 -0.83
N ARG A 139 -10.37 3.56 -0.55
CA ARG A 139 -10.92 4.93 -0.61
C ARG A 139 -10.22 5.90 0.34
N ASN A 140 -9.80 5.44 1.52
CA ASN A 140 -9.08 6.28 2.47
C ASN A 140 -7.63 6.53 2.04
N VAL A 141 -6.98 5.58 1.37
CA VAL A 141 -5.63 5.75 0.79
C VAL A 141 -5.69 6.63 -0.46
N GLU A 142 -6.69 6.48 -1.33
CA GLU A 142 -6.94 7.41 -2.43
C GLU A 142 -7.18 8.84 -1.90
N ASN A 143 -7.86 8.99 -0.77
CA ASN A 143 -8.01 10.29 -0.09
C ASN A 143 -6.70 10.79 0.55
N GLN A 144 -5.74 9.92 0.89
CA GLN A 144 -4.42 10.29 1.43
C GLN A 144 -3.40 10.64 0.33
N GLU A 145 -3.44 9.98 -0.83
CA GLU A 145 -2.69 10.40 -2.02
C GLU A 145 -3.29 11.67 -2.66
N GLN A 146 -4.56 11.96 -2.38
CA GLN A 146 -5.24 13.23 -2.69
C GLN A 146 -5.26 14.23 -1.53
N VAL A 147 -4.28 14.26 -0.62
CA VAL A 147 -4.15 15.45 0.23
C VAL A 147 -3.73 16.61 -0.67
N ARG A 148 -4.71 17.40 -1.13
CA ARG A 148 -4.46 18.58 -1.96
C ARG A 148 -3.59 19.56 -1.20
N ILE A 149 -2.70 20.25 -1.92
CA ILE A 149 -2.00 21.41 -1.36
C ILE A 149 -3.07 22.42 -1.00
N GLN A 150 -3.22 22.73 0.29
CA GLN A 150 -4.19 23.71 0.78
C GLN A 150 -3.54 25.06 1.04
N THR A 151 -2.21 25.10 1.15
CA THR A 151 -1.48 26.32 1.48
C THR A 151 -0.17 26.37 0.71
N VAL A 152 0.16 27.55 0.18
CA VAL A 152 1.47 27.87 -0.38
C VAL A 152 2.04 29.03 0.42
N VAL A 153 3.26 28.89 0.91
CA VAL A 153 4.01 29.91 1.63
C VAL A 153 5.20 30.30 0.75
N VAL A 154 5.24 31.55 0.29
CA VAL A 154 6.42 32.11 -0.38
C VAL A 154 7.26 32.83 0.67
N SER A 155 8.54 32.46 0.76
CA SER A 155 9.43 32.85 1.85
C SER A 155 10.76 33.39 1.33
N GLN A 156 11.21 34.51 1.90
CA GLN A 156 12.56 35.05 1.68
C GLN A 156 13.63 34.36 2.55
N ASP A 157 13.20 33.68 3.62
CA ASP A 157 14.08 32.94 4.54
C ASP A 157 13.53 31.54 4.76
N ILE A 158 13.90 30.64 3.86
CA ILE A 158 13.46 29.25 3.89
C ILE A 158 14.00 28.53 5.12
N ALA A 159 15.23 28.81 5.54
CA ALA A 159 15.84 28.13 6.68
C ALA A 159 15.05 28.41 7.96
N THR A 160 14.73 29.68 8.22
CA THR A 160 13.98 30.07 9.41
C THR A 160 12.54 29.54 9.38
N HIS A 161 11.80 29.74 8.28
CA HIS A 161 10.40 29.31 8.21
C HIS A 161 10.26 27.78 8.17
N SER A 162 11.17 27.07 7.51
CA SER A 162 11.22 25.60 7.54
C SER A 162 11.40 25.08 8.96
N GLY A 163 12.36 25.64 9.71
CA GLY A 163 12.60 25.24 11.11
C GLY A 163 11.46 25.62 12.08
N ILE A 164 10.64 26.63 11.75
CA ILE A 164 9.41 26.92 12.50
C ILE A 164 8.34 25.86 12.19
N LEU A 165 8.10 25.57 10.91
CA LEU A 165 7.11 24.58 10.48
C LEU A 165 7.44 23.20 11.03
N GLU A 166 8.70 22.76 10.95
CA GLU A 166 9.15 21.47 11.48
C GLU A 166 8.93 21.35 12.99
N ARG A 167 9.28 22.40 13.77
CA ARG A 167 9.07 22.40 15.23
C ARG A 167 7.59 22.38 15.62
N GLN A 168 6.73 22.99 14.82
CA GLN A 168 5.29 23.05 15.10
C GLN A 168 4.55 21.79 14.64
N SER A 169 4.93 21.23 13.49
CA SER A 169 4.30 20.05 12.91
C SER A 169 4.85 18.73 13.45
N GLY A 170 6.10 18.73 13.95
CA GLY A 170 6.84 17.51 14.28
C GLY A 170 7.31 16.72 13.05
N VAL A 171 7.17 17.29 11.85
CA VAL A 171 7.47 16.65 10.57
C VAL A 171 8.50 17.47 9.80
N SER A 172 9.60 16.82 9.41
CA SER A 172 10.62 17.43 8.57
C SER A 172 10.11 17.67 7.14
N PRO A 173 10.54 18.75 6.46
CA PRO A 173 10.16 19.01 5.07
C PRO A 173 10.63 17.92 4.13
N CYS A 174 9.81 17.60 3.13
CA CYS A 174 10.24 16.86 1.95
C CYS A 174 10.69 17.85 0.88
N LEU A 175 11.90 17.71 0.34
CA LEU A 175 12.37 18.51 -0.80
C LEU A 175 11.71 17.97 -2.07
N LEU A 176 10.92 18.79 -2.77
CA LEU A 176 10.34 18.44 -4.06
C LEU A 176 11.25 18.86 -5.22
N GLU A 177 11.66 20.13 -5.21
CA GLU A 177 12.57 20.74 -6.18
C GLU A 177 13.48 21.73 -5.47
N GLN A 178 14.57 22.17 -6.11
CA GLN A 178 15.47 23.15 -5.50
C GLN A 178 14.70 24.44 -5.12
N GLY A 179 14.55 24.68 -3.82
CA GLY A 179 13.80 25.83 -3.29
C GLY A 179 12.29 25.61 -3.10
N VAL A 180 11.78 24.39 -3.30
CA VAL A 180 10.37 24.02 -3.07
C VAL A 180 10.28 22.81 -2.14
N TYR A 181 9.60 22.97 -1.02
CA TYR A 181 9.48 21.96 0.02
C TYR A 181 8.01 21.67 0.34
N GLU A 182 7.69 20.42 0.63
CA GLU A 182 6.37 19.97 1.07
C GLU A 182 6.37 19.70 2.58
N PHE A 183 5.30 20.14 3.24
CA PHE A 183 4.99 19.82 4.63
C PHE A 183 3.59 19.23 4.74
N VAL A 184 3.42 18.29 5.66
CA VAL A 184 2.10 17.85 6.11
C VAL A 184 1.79 18.51 7.45
N LEU A 185 0.78 19.37 7.45
CA LEU A 185 0.31 20.13 8.61
C LEU A 185 -1.12 19.68 8.94
N ALA A 186 -1.32 19.04 10.10
CA ALA A 186 -2.63 18.59 10.57
C ALA A 186 -3.45 17.81 9.52
N GLY A 187 -2.78 16.96 8.73
CA GLY A 187 -3.40 16.16 7.66
C GLY A 187 -3.62 16.87 6.33
N SER A 188 -3.14 18.12 6.18
CA SER A 188 -3.19 18.90 4.93
C SER A 188 -1.78 19.22 4.41
N LYS A 189 -1.60 19.28 3.09
CA LYS A 189 -0.31 19.61 2.47
C LYS A 189 -0.12 21.12 2.36
N ALA A 190 1.08 21.58 2.69
CA ALA A 190 1.54 22.94 2.46
C ALA A 190 2.85 22.94 1.66
N LEU A 191 2.97 23.85 0.71
CA LEU A 191 4.24 24.10 0.02
C LEU A 191 4.94 25.30 0.65
N LEU A 192 6.25 25.18 0.86
CA LEU A 192 7.14 26.28 1.18
C LEU A 192 8.05 26.53 -0.03
N VAL A 193 7.91 27.71 -0.63
CA VAL A 193 8.57 28.12 -1.87
C VAL A 193 9.52 29.28 -1.58
N SER A 194 10.77 29.17 -2.03
CA SER A 194 11.75 30.24 -1.95
C SER A 194 11.36 31.40 -2.86
N ASP A 195 11.44 32.63 -2.38
CA ASP A 195 11.20 33.86 -3.17
C ASP A 195 12.06 33.91 -4.44
N GLY A 196 13.31 33.41 -4.38
CA GLY A 196 14.19 33.34 -5.55
C GLY A 196 13.78 32.32 -6.62
N VAL A 197 12.82 31.45 -6.33
CA VAL A 197 12.27 30.42 -7.23
C VAL A 197 10.77 30.65 -7.50
N ALA A 198 10.12 31.50 -6.71
CA ALA A 198 8.73 31.84 -6.88
C ALA A 198 8.50 32.57 -8.22
N PRO A 199 7.33 32.39 -8.86
CA PRO A 199 6.98 33.13 -10.07
C PRO A 199 6.98 34.63 -9.81
N GLU A 200 7.45 35.44 -10.78
CA GLU A 200 7.52 36.92 -10.66
C GLU A 200 6.18 37.58 -10.23
N ASN A 201 5.06 36.92 -10.53
CA ASN A 201 3.73 37.40 -10.20
C ASN A 201 3.20 36.95 -8.82
N LEU A 202 3.97 36.19 -8.06
CA LEU A 202 3.64 35.67 -6.75
C LEU A 202 4.57 36.25 -5.69
N ALA A 203 4.05 37.19 -4.91
CA ALA A 203 4.83 37.86 -3.87
C ALA A 203 5.07 36.95 -2.65
N VAL A 204 5.95 37.41 -1.76
CA VAL A 204 6.17 36.79 -0.44
C VAL A 204 4.89 36.87 0.38
N GLY A 205 4.49 35.74 0.98
CA GLY A 205 3.25 35.65 1.74
C GLY A 205 2.70 34.24 1.87
N THR A 206 1.57 34.12 2.56
CA THR A 206 0.81 32.87 2.68
C THR A 206 -0.44 32.93 1.82
N TYR A 207 -0.64 31.91 1.02
CA TYR A 207 -1.72 31.78 0.05
C TYR A 207 -2.55 30.55 0.38
N VAL A 208 -3.87 30.72 0.48
CA VAL A 208 -4.78 29.57 0.56
C VAL A 208 -5.01 29.05 -0.85
N VAL A 209 -4.97 27.73 -1.01
CA VAL A 209 -5.29 27.07 -2.27
C VAL A 209 -6.75 26.63 -2.23
N LEU A 210 -7.54 27.09 -3.18
CA LEU A 210 -8.96 26.82 -3.31
C LEU A 210 -9.22 25.98 -4.56
N SER A 211 -10.03 24.93 -4.42
CA SER A 211 -10.51 24.18 -5.58
C SER A 211 -11.63 24.95 -6.28
N GLY A 212 -11.44 25.32 -7.55
CA GLY A 212 -12.45 26.04 -8.31
C GLY A 212 -11.90 27.04 -9.32
N SER A 213 -12.73 28.01 -9.68
CA SER A 213 -12.34 29.11 -10.59
C SER A 213 -12.27 30.43 -9.85
N PRO A 214 -11.34 31.34 -10.23
CA PRO A 214 -11.35 32.70 -9.72
C PRO A 214 -12.68 33.39 -10.03
N VAL A 215 -13.01 34.41 -9.25
CA VAL A 215 -14.22 35.22 -9.45
C VAL A 215 -14.15 35.88 -10.83
N ILE A 216 -15.13 35.57 -11.69
CA ILE A 216 -15.14 35.92 -13.13
C ILE A 216 -15.01 37.44 -13.37
N ASN A 217 -15.54 38.26 -12.47
CA ASN A 217 -15.58 39.72 -12.62
C ASN A 217 -14.43 40.45 -11.90
N ALA A 218 -13.42 39.74 -11.41
CA ALA A 218 -12.26 40.34 -10.74
C ALA A 218 -10.95 39.92 -11.44
N PRO A 219 -9.95 40.82 -11.52
CA PRO A 219 -8.68 40.52 -12.18
C PRO A 219 -7.98 39.36 -11.47
N TYR A 220 -7.37 38.46 -12.25
CA TYR A 220 -6.54 37.38 -11.76
C TYR A 220 -5.25 37.29 -12.57
N LYS A 221 -4.21 36.71 -11.97
CA LYS A 221 -2.95 36.39 -12.64
C LYS A 221 -2.81 34.88 -12.76
N VAL A 222 -2.04 34.41 -13.74
CA VAL A 222 -1.68 33.00 -13.85
C VAL A 222 -0.27 32.84 -13.32
N VAL A 223 -0.08 31.88 -12.41
CA VAL A 223 1.23 31.52 -11.87
C VAL A 223 1.45 30.02 -12.00
N ARG A 224 2.70 29.59 -12.10
CA ARG A 224 3.07 28.17 -12.16
C ARG A 224 4.03 27.87 -11.03
N ILE A 225 3.66 26.94 -10.17
CA ILE A 225 4.54 26.46 -9.10
C ILE A 225 4.81 25.00 -9.44
N MET A 226 6.09 24.66 -9.66
CA MET A 226 6.48 23.41 -10.33
C MET A 226 5.77 23.29 -11.68
N GLU A 227 5.23 22.11 -12.02
CA GLU A 227 4.45 21.89 -13.24
C GLU A 227 2.97 22.30 -13.11
N GLN A 228 2.51 22.68 -11.90
CA GLN A 228 1.10 22.95 -11.63
C GLN A 228 0.73 24.41 -11.88
N ARG A 229 -0.38 24.61 -12.60
CA ARG A 229 -0.90 25.94 -12.96
C ARG A 229 -1.94 26.41 -11.94
N TYR A 230 -1.75 27.61 -11.41
CA TYR A 230 -2.69 28.26 -10.50
C TYR A 230 -3.18 29.59 -11.04
N PHE A 231 -4.37 29.99 -10.60
CA PHE A 231 -4.90 31.35 -10.81
C PHE A 231 -4.79 32.13 -9.51
N LEU A 232 -3.95 33.16 -9.47
CA LEU A 232 -3.79 34.04 -8.31
C LEU A 232 -4.82 35.15 -8.34
N GLN A 233 -5.60 35.30 -7.26
CA GLN A 233 -6.54 36.40 -7.09
C GLN A 233 -6.43 36.98 -5.68
N SER A 234 -6.40 38.30 -5.60
CA SER A 234 -6.42 39.05 -4.34
C SER A 234 -7.77 39.73 -4.18
N LEU A 235 -8.52 39.36 -3.15
CA LEU A 235 -9.86 39.90 -2.86
C LEU A 235 -9.88 40.46 -1.43
N ASN A 236 -9.93 41.78 -1.29
CA ASN A 236 -10.07 42.45 0.02
C ASN A 236 -9.08 41.95 1.09
N GLY A 237 -7.82 41.69 0.71
CA GLY A 237 -6.77 41.18 1.62
C GLY A 237 -6.65 39.65 1.68
N LEU A 238 -7.59 38.90 1.10
CA LEU A 238 -7.46 37.46 0.89
C LEU A 238 -6.66 37.20 -0.38
N ASN A 239 -5.48 36.59 -0.25
CA ASN A 239 -4.70 36.10 -1.38
C ASN A 239 -4.96 34.60 -1.56
N ALA A 240 -5.57 34.23 -2.67
CA ALA A 240 -5.93 32.85 -2.97
C ALA A 240 -5.34 32.39 -4.30
N LEU A 241 -4.90 31.13 -4.33
CA LEU A 241 -4.54 30.40 -5.53
C LEU A 241 -5.68 29.43 -5.86
N TYR A 242 -6.18 29.47 -7.08
CA TYR A 242 -7.20 28.53 -7.54
C TYR A 242 -6.56 27.43 -8.38
N GLU A 243 -6.87 26.19 -8.00
CA GLU A 243 -6.51 24.97 -8.72
C GLU A 243 -7.76 24.45 -9.45
N ARG A 244 -7.60 24.17 -10.76
CA ARG A 244 -8.65 23.64 -11.64
C ARG A 244 -8.42 22.18 -11.98
#